data_AF-A0A7G8P6Q1-F1
#
_entry.id   AF-A0A7G8P6Q1-F1
#
_cell.length_a   1.000
_cell.length_b   1.000
_cell.length_c   1.000
_cell.angle_alpha   90.00
_cell.angle_beta   90.00
_cell.angle_gamma   90.00
#
_symmetry.space_group_name_H-M   'P 1'
#
loop_
_entity.id
_entity.type
_entity.pdbx_description
1 polymer ?
#
loop_
_entity_poly.entity_id
_entity_poly.type
_entity_poly.pdbx_seq_one_letter_code
_entity_poly.pdbx_strand_id
1 'polypeptide(L)'
;MTVGLAGVLPAAVRDQEDDIDEQPYMWSDLLARRNALSLQVEDLVPVLRVDLRKYRSRETGALEVGSDLVDELIAMEEFVATEANKLLDAAPAEGTVALQAVVDQGEFETAYPDARTLRDLVPYPMSLQHVAVGRAAAELTRRGRDVDVHRGDRRADLTVRRLAAGLLKDETARLLGLDEKKYAKFERSTTAPPAGLVTELQAIEDFITTSADHLDVTEVAGVTVVVMIDDQAEFERAYPQARTQRDGVVYPRRVHRVAAARRAHTLEAAGQSARIAVAEQ
;
A
#
# COMPACT_ATOMS: atom_id res chain seq x y z
N MET A 1 50.39 27.62 -10.07
CA MET A 1 49.05 27.58 -9.45
C MET A 1 48.16 26.80 -10.40
N THR A 2 47.95 25.52 -10.09
CA THR A 2 47.23 24.57 -10.92
C THR A 2 46.10 24.04 -10.05
N VAL A 3 44.87 24.42 -10.40
CA VAL A 3 43.65 24.08 -9.66
C VAL A 3 43.34 22.62 -9.91
N GLY A 4 43.25 21.84 -8.83
CA GLY A 4 43.04 20.40 -8.85
C GLY A 4 41.66 20.02 -9.38
N LEU A 5 41.64 18.98 -10.22
CA LEU A 5 40.43 18.29 -10.66
C LEU A 5 39.87 17.50 -9.46
N ALA A 6 38.65 17.84 -9.05
CA ALA A 6 37.88 17.05 -8.09
C ALA A 6 37.55 15.69 -8.73
N GLY A 7 38.00 14.62 -8.07
CA GLY A 7 37.73 13.25 -8.47
C GLY A 7 36.24 12.93 -8.36
N VAL A 8 35.71 12.33 -9.43
CA VAL A 8 34.39 11.70 -9.46
C VAL A 8 34.45 10.47 -8.56
N LEU A 9 33.63 10.44 -7.50
CA LEU A 9 33.45 9.25 -6.67
C LEU A 9 32.64 8.21 -7.46
N PRO A 10 33.12 6.95 -7.57
CA PRO A 10 32.38 5.89 -8.23
C PRO A 10 31.19 5.44 -7.37
N ALA A 11 30.17 4.94 -8.07
CA ALA A 11 28.94 4.37 -7.53
C ALA A 11 29.20 3.47 -6.32
N ALA A 12 28.45 3.70 -5.24
CA ALA A 12 28.44 2.87 -4.06
C ALA A 12 28.04 1.43 -4.46
N VAL A 13 29.05 0.57 -4.56
CA VAL A 13 28.88 -0.87 -4.44
C VAL A 13 28.39 -1.09 -3.01
N ARG A 14 27.12 -1.47 -2.86
CA ARG A 14 26.63 -2.02 -1.59
C ARG A 14 27.33 -3.37 -1.42
N ASP A 15 28.45 -3.38 -0.72
CA ASP A 15 28.87 -4.58 0.01
C ASP A 15 27.84 -4.76 1.12
N GLN A 16 26.75 -5.46 0.79
CA GLN A 16 25.85 -6.01 1.79
C GLN A 16 26.61 -7.19 2.38
N GLU A 17 27.39 -6.94 3.43
CA GLU A 17 27.71 -8.00 4.37
C GLU A 17 26.35 -8.54 4.82
N ASP A 18 26.02 -9.77 4.42
CA ASP A 18 24.87 -10.50 4.96
C ASP A 18 25.06 -10.50 6.48
N ASP A 19 24.32 -9.65 7.20
CA ASP A 19 24.29 -9.70 8.65
C ASP A 19 23.52 -10.98 9.00
N ILE A 20 24.28 -12.06 9.22
CA ILE A 20 23.79 -13.44 9.45
C ILE A 20 22.84 -13.50 10.66
N ASP A 21 22.81 -12.45 11.48
CA ASP A 21 22.04 -12.35 12.71
C ASP A 21 20.67 -11.67 12.57
N GLU A 22 20.31 -11.08 11.41
CA GLU A 22 18.96 -10.51 11.22
C GLU A 22 17.90 -11.58 10.98
N GLN A 23 16.75 -11.48 11.65
CA GLN A 23 15.63 -12.38 11.37
C GLN A 23 15.20 -12.28 9.90
N PRO A 24 15.05 -13.42 9.19
CA PRO A 24 14.69 -13.40 7.79
C PRO A 24 13.25 -12.89 7.62
N TYR A 25 12.98 -12.25 6.48
CA TYR A 25 11.62 -11.95 6.09
C TYR A 25 10.85 -13.22 5.76
N MET A 26 9.55 -13.21 6.07
CA MET A 26 8.66 -14.35 5.85
C MET A 26 7.71 -14.10 4.68
N TRP A 27 7.00 -15.15 4.27
CA TRP A 27 5.97 -15.06 3.23
C TRP A 27 4.87 -14.03 3.56
N SER A 28 4.60 -13.85 4.87
CA SER A 28 3.67 -12.88 5.42
C SER A 28 4.11 -11.44 5.20
N ASP A 29 5.42 -11.14 5.32
CA ASP A 29 5.97 -9.81 4.97
C ASP A 29 5.67 -9.47 3.51
N LEU A 30 6.04 -10.38 2.61
CA LEU A 30 5.87 -10.20 1.17
C LEU A 30 4.40 -9.96 0.81
N LEU A 31 3.52 -10.83 1.32
CA LEU A 31 2.09 -10.80 1.04
C LEU A 31 1.42 -9.55 1.61
N ALA A 32 1.69 -9.20 2.86
CA ALA A 32 1.07 -8.05 3.52
C ALA A 32 1.49 -6.74 2.85
N ARG A 33 2.78 -6.55 2.58
CA ARG A 33 3.31 -5.34 1.93
C ARG A 33 2.79 -5.18 0.51
N ARG A 34 2.73 -6.26 -0.28
CA ARG A 34 2.13 -6.20 -1.62
C ARG A 34 0.66 -5.77 -1.56
N ASN A 35 -0.10 -6.32 -0.60
CA ASN A 35 -1.50 -5.95 -0.44
C ASN A 35 -1.67 -4.48 -0.03
N ALA A 36 -0.79 -3.92 0.81
CA ALA A 36 -0.83 -2.52 1.21
C ALA A 36 -0.53 -1.53 0.06
N LEU A 37 0.21 -1.98 -0.95
CA LEU A 37 0.46 -1.27 -2.20
C LEU A 37 -0.61 -1.56 -3.27
N SER A 38 -1.61 -2.38 -2.94
CA SER A 38 -2.67 -2.83 -3.85
C SER A 38 -2.18 -3.41 -5.18
N LEU A 39 -0.99 -4.00 -5.19
CA LEU A 39 -0.40 -4.56 -6.39
C LEU A 39 -0.90 -5.99 -6.61
N GLN A 40 -1.34 -6.31 -7.82
CA GLN A 40 -1.51 -7.70 -8.20
C GLN A 40 -0.13 -8.33 -8.45
N VAL A 41 -0.03 -9.64 -8.29
CA VAL A 41 1.26 -10.33 -8.50
C VAL A 41 1.70 -10.13 -9.95
N GLU A 42 0.75 -10.20 -10.88
CA GLU A 42 0.93 -10.06 -12.31
C GLU A 42 1.47 -8.68 -12.72
N ASP A 43 1.13 -7.64 -11.95
CA ASP A 43 1.60 -6.27 -12.18
C ASP A 43 2.98 -6.04 -11.53
N LEU A 44 3.27 -6.73 -10.43
CA LEU A 44 4.51 -6.57 -9.67
C LEU A 44 5.68 -7.38 -10.25
N VAL A 45 5.45 -8.62 -10.67
CA VAL A 45 6.55 -9.49 -11.15
C VAL A 45 7.32 -8.96 -12.37
N PRO A 46 6.71 -8.23 -13.33
CA PRO A 46 7.47 -7.59 -14.41
C PRO A 46 8.37 -6.46 -13.90
N VAL A 47 7.92 -5.73 -12.86
CA VAL A 47 8.67 -4.64 -12.22
C VAL A 47 9.88 -5.21 -11.47
N LEU A 48 9.67 -6.28 -10.69
CA LEU A 48 10.73 -6.96 -9.94
C LEU A 48 11.62 -7.87 -10.80
N ARG A 49 11.25 -8.11 -12.07
CA ARG A 49 11.91 -9.09 -12.97
C ARG A 49 12.04 -10.50 -12.37
N VAL A 50 11.01 -10.93 -11.64
CA VAL A 50 10.95 -12.26 -11.02
C VAL A 50 9.98 -13.17 -11.79
N ASP A 51 10.26 -14.47 -11.79
CA ASP A 51 9.31 -15.46 -12.32
C ASP A 51 8.02 -15.51 -11.48
N LEU A 52 6.87 -15.45 -12.16
CA LEU A 52 5.54 -15.44 -11.54
C LEU A 52 5.31 -16.64 -10.61
N ARG A 53 5.73 -17.85 -11.02
CA ARG A 53 5.53 -19.07 -10.23
C ARG A 53 6.42 -19.06 -8.99
N LYS A 54 7.67 -18.59 -9.11
CA LYS A 54 8.56 -18.42 -7.96
C LYS A 54 8.01 -17.39 -6.97
N TYR A 55 7.54 -16.24 -7.45
CA TYR A 55 6.95 -15.22 -6.59
C TYR A 55 5.73 -15.75 -5.81
N ARG A 56 4.79 -16.41 -6.50
CA ARG A 56 3.63 -17.02 -5.84
C ARG A 56 4.01 -18.09 -4.82
N SER A 57 5.04 -18.90 -5.10
CA SER A 57 5.51 -19.92 -4.15
C SER A 57 6.12 -19.30 -2.89
N ARG A 58 6.72 -18.11 -3.00
CA ARG A 58 7.23 -17.35 -1.85
C ARG A 58 6.10 -16.79 -1.00
N GLU A 59 5.05 -16.24 -1.61
CA GLU A 59 3.88 -15.74 -0.87
C GLU A 59 3.06 -16.83 -0.14
N THR A 60 3.33 -18.11 -0.41
CA THR A 60 2.72 -19.23 0.34
C THR A 60 3.68 -19.90 1.32
N GLY A 61 4.90 -19.38 1.47
CA GLY A 61 5.95 -20.01 2.29
C GLY A 61 6.52 -21.31 1.70
N ALA A 62 6.21 -21.63 0.45
CA ALA A 62 6.75 -22.81 -0.23
C ALA A 62 8.18 -22.59 -0.77
N LEU A 63 8.62 -21.33 -0.86
CA LEU A 63 10.00 -20.94 -1.13
C LEU A 63 10.40 -19.82 -0.17
N GLU A 64 11.69 -19.77 0.15
CA GLU A 64 12.27 -18.69 0.95
C GLU A 64 12.11 -17.32 0.26
N VAL A 65 11.84 -16.31 1.08
CA VAL A 65 11.69 -14.92 0.66
C VAL A 65 13.07 -14.27 0.68
N GLY A 66 13.50 -13.73 -0.47
CA GLY A 66 14.72 -12.91 -0.54
C GLY A 66 14.46 -11.54 0.07
N SER A 67 15.41 -11.04 0.86
CA SER A 67 15.37 -9.69 1.44
C SER A 67 15.20 -8.62 0.37
N ASP A 68 15.87 -8.77 -0.76
CA ASP A 68 15.79 -7.89 -1.92
C ASP A 68 14.35 -7.63 -2.40
N LEU A 69 13.48 -8.63 -2.34
CA LEU A 69 12.07 -8.47 -2.72
C LEU A 69 11.28 -7.65 -1.72
N VAL A 70 11.55 -7.83 -0.43
CA VAL A 70 10.83 -7.13 0.64
C VAL A 70 11.33 -5.71 0.78
N ASP A 71 12.65 -5.49 0.69
CA ASP A 71 13.27 -4.17 0.68
C ASP A 71 12.74 -3.30 -0.48
N GLU A 72 12.47 -3.91 -1.63
CA GLU A 72 11.84 -3.20 -2.76
C GLU A 72 10.39 -2.79 -2.44
N LEU A 73 9.61 -3.64 -1.76
CA LEU A 73 8.26 -3.27 -1.32
C LEU A 73 8.28 -2.20 -0.20
N ILE A 74 9.30 -2.22 0.67
CA ILE A 74 9.54 -1.16 1.66
C ILE A 74 9.83 0.17 0.94
N ALA A 75 10.69 0.16 -0.07
CA ALA A 75 10.99 1.36 -0.86
C ALA A 75 9.76 1.90 -1.61
N MET A 76 8.93 1.01 -2.18
CA MET A 76 7.66 1.40 -2.79
C MET A 76 6.68 2.00 -1.79
N GLU A 77 6.62 1.45 -0.57
CA GLU A 77 5.79 1.98 0.53
C GLU A 77 6.29 3.36 1.00
N GLU A 78 7.61 3.55 1.11
CA GLU A 78 8.21 4.85 1.42
C GLU A 78 7.87 5.91 0.36
N PHE A 79 7.89 5.54 -0.93
CA PHE A 79 7.40 6.42 -2.00
C PHE A 79 5.93 6.81 -1.79
N VAL A 80 5.06 5.84 -1.50
CA VAL A 80 3.63 6.08 -1.26
C VAL A 80 3.40 6.99 -0.05
N ALA A 81 4.11 6.75 1.06
CA ALA A 81 4.01 7.53 2.28
C ALA A 81 4.50 8.97 2.08
N THR A 82 5.66 9.14 1.45
CA THR A 82 6.22 10.45 1.09
C THR A 82 5.26 11.22 0.18
N GLU A 83 4.69 10.58 -0.83
CA GLU A 83 3.75 11.23 -1.75
C GLU A 83 2.44 11.60 -1.07
N ALA A 84 1.90 10.73 -0.22
CA ALA A 84 0.71 11.04 0.56
C ALA A 84 0.93 12.27 1.47
N ASN A 85 2.08 12.35 2.15
CA ASN A 85 2.43 13.48 3.01
C ASN A 85 2.56 14.80 2.21
N LYS A 86 3.19 14.76 1.03
CA LYS A 86 3.24 15.93 0.14
C LYS A 86 1.85 16.44 -0.24
N LEU A 87 0.92 15.54 -0.55
CA LEU A 87 -0.46 15.90 -0.87
C LEU A 87 -1.20 16.49 0.33
N LEU A 88 -0.94 15.99 1.54
CA LEU A 88 -1.51 16.53 2.78
C LEU A 88 -0.99 17.93 3.09
N ASP A 89 0.32 18.15 2.93
CA ASP A 89 0.97 19.44 3.19
C ASP A 89 0.57 20.51 2.16
N ALA A 90 0.30 20.09 0.92
CA ALA A 90 -0.15 20.97 -0.15
C ALA A 90 -1.66 21.28 -0.12
N ALA A 91 -2.44 20.60 0.73
CA ALA A 91 -3.88 20.78 0.78
C ALA A 91 -4.24 22.21 1.24
N PRO A 92 -5.14 22.93 0.53
CA PRO A 92 -5.55 24.28 0.93
C PRO A 92 -6.19 24.24 2.32
N ALA A 93 -6.03 25.31 3.11
CA ALA A 93 -6.60 25.38 4.47
C ALA A 93 -8.14 25.46 4.47
N GLU A 94 -8.72 26.07 3.44
CA GLU A 94 -10.16 26.30 3.31
C GLU A 94 -10.71 25.72 2.00
N GLY A 95 -12.03 25.46 1.98
CA GLY A 95 -12.74 24.92 0.82
C GLY A 95 -12.50 23.42 0.58
N THR A 96 -13.06 22.95 -0.54
CA THR A 96 -12.92 21.57 -1.03
C THR A 96 -11.50 21.32 -1.53
N VAL A 97 -10.88 20.25 -1.05
CA VAL A 97 -9.56 19.83 -1.51
C VAL A 97 -9.71 19.00 -2.77
N ALA A 98 -9.13 19.47 -3.89
CA ALA A 98 -9.11 18.75 -5.14
C ALA A 98 -7.76 18.03 -5.32
N LEU A 99 -7.76 16.70 -5.21
CA LEU A 99 -6.57 15.88 -5.43
C LEU A 99 -6.52 15.36 -6.87
N GLN A 100 -5.31 15.27 -7.44
CA GLN A 100 -5.08 14.78 -8.80
C GLN A 100 -4.33 13.46 -8.78
N ALA A 101 -4.93 12.46 -9.44
CA ALA A 101 -4.32 11.18 -9.72
C ALA A 101 -3.81 11.17 -11.17
N VAL A 102 -2.61 10.66 -11.39
CA VAL A 102 -1.99 10.61 -12.72
C VAL A 102 -2.84 9.80 -13.71
N VAL A 103 -2.90 10.24 -14.97
CA VAL A 103 -3.78 9.67 -15.99
C VAL A 103 -3.22 8.38 -16.53
N ASP A 104 -1.92 8.29 -16.78
CA ASP A 104 -1.29 7.08 -17.30
C ASP A 104 0.16 6.91 -16.82
N GLN A 105 0.79 5.82 -17.24
CA GLN A 105 2.16 5.47 -16.87
C GLN A 105 3.19 6.47 -17.41
N GLY A 106 2.96 7.06 -18.58
CA GLY A 106 3.88 8.04 -19.16
C GLY A 106 3.87 9.36 -18.40
N GLU A 107 2.69 9.82 -17.98
CA GLU A 107 2.56 10.97 -17.08
C GLU A 107 3.23 10.69 -15.73
N PHE A 108 3.01 9.51 -15.16
CA PHE A 108 3.66 9.10 -13.91
C PHE A 108 5.20 9.15 -14.03
N GLU A 109 5.76 8.53 -15.07
CA GLU A 109 7.22 8.51 -15.27
C GLU A 109 7.82 9.89 -15.52
N THR A 110 7.02 10.81 -16.09
CA THR A 110 7.43 12.20 -16.28
C THR A 110 7.42 12.97 -14.95
N ALA A 111 6.41 12.76 -14.12
CA ALA A 111 6.25 13.44 -12.83
C ALA A 111 7.17 12.88 -11.73
N TYR A 112 7.48 11.57 -11.79
CA TYR A 112 8.27 10.85 -10.80
C TYR A 112 9.42 10.08 -11.48
N PRO A 113 10.40 10.77 -12.07
CA PRO A 113 11.49 10.12 -12.82
C PRO A 113 12.33 9.17 -11.96
N ASP A 114 12.38 9.42 -10.65
CA ASP A 114 13.14 8.66 -9.65
C ASP A 114 12.34 7.51 -9.00
N ALA A 115 11.03 7.39 -9.26
CA ALA A 115 10.19 6.31 -8.75
C ALA A 115 10.45 5.02 -9.54
N ARG A 116 11.56 4.35 -9.21
CA ARG A 116 12.10 3.20 -9.92
C ARG A 116 12.64 2.16 -8.94
N THR A 117 12.62 0.90 -9.35
CA THR A 117 13.22 -0.19 -8.57
C THR A 117 14.69 0.05 -8.32
N LEU A 118 15.16 -0.29 -7.12
CA LEU A 118 16.53 -0.05 -6.68
C LEU A 118 17.56 -0.77 -7.56
N ARG A 119 17.25 -2.01 -7.98
CA ARG A 119 18.18 -2.88 -8.71
C ARG A 119 18.19 -2.63 -10.21
N ASP A 120 17.02 -2.68 -10.83
CA ASP A 120 16.87 -2.73 -12.28
C ASP A 120 16.42 -1.40 -12.91
N LEU A 121 16.22 -0.37 -12.08
CA LEU A 121 15.73 0.95 -12.46
C LEU A 121 14.44 0.92 -13.31
N VAL A 122 13.63 -0.12 -13.13
CA VAL A 122 12.32 -0.24 -13.78
C VAL A 122 11.36 0.74 -13.11
N PRO A 123 10.62 1.56 -13.88
CA PRO A 123 9.61 2.44 -13.32
C PRO A 123 8.62 1.71 -12.41
N TYR A 124 8.28 2.34 -11.30
CA TYR A 124 7.17 1.87 -10.49
C TYR A 124 5.83 1.97 -11.24
N PRO A 125 4.86 1.11 -10.91
CA PRO A 125 3.51 1.24 -11.44
C PRO A 125 2.87 2.55 -10.99
N MET A 126 2.23 3.26 -11.92
CA MET A 126 1.45 4.49 -11.61
C MET A 126 0.40 4.30 -10.50
N SER A 127 -0.05 3.05 -10.26
CA SER A 127 -1.00 2.73 -9.20
C SER A 127 -0.47 3.05 -7.81
N LEU A 128 0.85 3.13 -7.61
CA LEU A 128 1.42 3.57 -6.33
C LEU A 128 1.03 5.02 -6.02
N GLN A 129 1.02 5.91 -7.00
CA GLN A 129 0.52 7.27 -6.83
C GLN A 129 -0.98 7.28 -6.51
N HIS A 130 -1.75 6.38 -7.12
CA HIS A 130 -3.18 6.25 -6.81
C HIS A 130 -3.42 5.79 -5.37
N VAL A 131 -2.59 4.89 -4.84
CA VAL A 131 -2.61 4.50 -3.41
C VAL A 131 -2.30 5.71 -2.54
N ALA A 132 -1.25 6.48 -2.85
CA ALA A 132 -0.87 7.69 -2.10
C ALA A 132 -2.01 8.72 -2.06
N VAL A 133 -2.62 9.00 -3.22
CA VAL A 133 -3.78 9.90 -3.33
C VAL A 133 -4.97 9.40 -2.50
N GLY A 134 -5.23 8.08 -2.52
CA GLY A 134 -6.31 7.50 -1.74
C GLY A 134 -6.09 7.61 -0.23
N ARG A 135 -4.85 7.39 0.23
CA ARG A 135 -4.46 7.56 1.64
C ARG A 135 -4.58 9.03 2.08
N ALA A 136 -4.10 9.97 1.26
CA ALA A 136 -4.24 11.40 1.51
C ALA A 136 -5.72 11.83 1.54
N ALA A 137 -6.54 11.35 0.59
CA ALA A 137 -7.97 11.63 0.55
C ALA A 137 -8.69 11.15 1.82
N ALA A 138 -8.37 9.95 2.28
CA ALA A 138 -8.97 9.39 3.49
C ALA A 138 -8.56 10.14 4.76
N GLU A 139 -7.29 10.53 4.86
CA GLU A 139 -6.79 11.33 5.97
C GLU A 139 -7.40 12.74 6.01
N LEU A 140 -7.51 13.41 4.87
CA LEU A 140 -8.20 14.71 4.78
C LEU A 140 -9.69 14.58 5.18
N THR A 141 -10.35 13.49 4.77
CA THR A 141 -11.74 13.23 5.17
C THR A 141 -11.86 13.03 6.67
N ARG A 142 -10.93 12.30 7.31
CA ARG A 142 -10.87 12.16 8.78
C ARG A 142 -10.68 13.51 9.48
N ARG A 143 -9.92 14.43 8.88
CA ARG A 143 -9.75 15.81 9.36
C ARG A 143 -10.98 16.69 9.11
N GLY A 144 -12.09 16.12 8.64
CA GLY A 144 -13.34 16.84 8.38
C GLY A 144 -13.32 17.70 7.12
N ARG A 145 -12.42 17.40 6.16
CA ARG A 145 -12.33 18.14 4.89
C ARG A 145 -13.19 17.49 3.82
N ASP A 146 -13.81 18.31 2.99
CA ASP A 146 -14.42 17.87 1.73
C ASP A 146 -13.33 17.60 0.70
N VAL A 147 -13.34 16.41 0.09
CA VAL A 147 -12.30 15.98 -0.85
C VAL A 147 -12.94 15.48 -2.14
N ASP A 148 -12.47 16.03 -3.25
CA ASP A 148 -12.74 15.54 -4.60
C ASP A 148 -11.46 15.00 -5.21
N VAL A 149 -11.52 13.80 -5.80
CA VAL A 149 -10.36 13.22 -6.50
C VAL A 149 -10.63 13.09 -7.99
N HIS A 150 -9.69 13.57 -8.80
CA HIS A 150 -9.77 13.57 -10.25
C HIS A 150 -8.63 12.76 -10.89
N ARG A 151 -8.89 12.26 -12.10
CA ARG A 151 -7.89 11.65 -12.99
C ARG A 151 -8.19 12.12 -14.41
N GLY A 152 -7.52 13.20 -14.84
CA GLY A 152 -7.96 13.97 -16.00
C GLY A 152 -9.42 14.41 -15.82
N ASP A 153 -10.26 14.19 -16.83
CA ASP A 153 -11.68 14.57 -16.77
C ASP A 153 -12.55 13.64 -15.90
N ARG A 154 -12.00 12.54 -15.37
CA ARG A 154 -12.76 11.53 -14.62
C ARG A 154 -12.72 11.78 -13.12
N ARG A 155 -13.77 11.32 -12.43
CA ARG A 155 -13.80 11.20 -10.97
C ARG A 155 -13.12 9.92 -10.54
N ALA A 156 -12.09 10.04 -9.72
CA ALA A 156 -11.20 8.96 -9.34
C ALA A 156 -11.40 8.50 -7.89
N ASP A 157 -12.35 9.08 -7.16
CA ASP A 157 -12.55 8.89 -5.71
C ASP A 157 -12.66 7.41 -5.33
N LEU A 158 -13.49 6.65 -6.04
CA LEU A 158 -13.66 5.21 -5.77
C LEU A 158 -12.39 4.42 -6.10
N THR A 159 -11.70 4.76 -7.19
CA THR A 159 -10.50 4.05 -7.62
C THR A 159 -9.39 4.19 -6.59
N VAL A 160 -9.08 5.42 -6.19
CA VAL A 160 -7.95 5.69 -5.28
C VAL A 160 -8.24 5.16 -3.88
N ARG A 161 -9.48 5.29 -3.38
CA ARG A 161 -9.85 4.80 -2.03
C ARG A 161 -9.85 3.28 -1.97
N ARG A 162 -10.32 2.61 -3.02
CA ARG A 162 -10.24 1.15 -3.15
C ARG A 162 -8.79 0.68 -3.11
N LEU A 163 -7.92 1.32 -3.90
CA LEU A 163 -6.49 0.98 -3.95
C LEU A 163 -5.80 1.27 -2.61
N ALA A 164 -6.13 2.37 -1.92
CA ALA A 164 -5.60 2.65 -0.58
C ALA A 164 -5.97 1.55 0.45
N ALA A 165 -7.18 1.00 0.35
CA ALA A 165 -7.63 -0.13 1.16
C ALA A 165 -7.06 -1.49 0.71
N GLY A 166 -6.21 -1.53 -0.32
CA GLY A 166 -5.62 -2.75 -0.87
C GLY A 166 -6.58 -3.63 -1.67
N LEU A 167 -7.82 -3.20 -1.90
CA LEU A 167 -8.89 -4.06 -2.39
C LEU A 167 -8.86 -4.25 -3.91
N LEU A 168 -9.18 -5.47 -4.36
CA LEU A 168 -9.39 -5.76 -5.76
C LEU A 168 -10.77 -5.29 -6.23
N LYS A 169 -10.93 -5.06 -7.53
CA LYS A 169 -12.15 -4.48 -8.09
C LYS A 169 -13.38 -5.36 -7.90
N ASP A 170 -13.24 -6.66 -8.16
CA ASP A 170 -14.29 -7.66 -8.02
C ASP A 170 -14.66 -7.89 -6.55
N GLU A 171 -13.66 -7.96 -5.67
CA GLU A 171 -13.81 -8.03 -4.22
C GLU A 171 -14.56 -6.81 -3.68
N THR A 172 -14.22 -5.62 -4.16
CA THR A 172 -14.90 -4.36 -3.76
C THR A 172 -16.33 -4.31 -4.27
N ALA A 173 -16.58 -4.73 -5.51
CA ALA A 173 -17.95 -4.76 -6.04
C ALA A 173 -18.84 -5.69 -5.20
N ARG A 174 -18.35 -6.90 -4.87
CA ARG A 174 -19.05 -7.83 -3.98
C ARG A 174 -19.25 -7.25 -2.58
N LEU A 175 -18.22 -6.67 -1.98
CA LEU A 175 -18.29 -6.05 -0.66
C LEU A 175 -19.33 -4.94 -0.60
N LEU A 176 -19.39 -4.09 -1.64
CA LEU A 176 -20.35 -3.00 -1.74
C LEU A 176 -21.71 -3.43 -2.29
N GLY A 177 -21.97 -4.73 -2.48
CA GLY A 177 -23.23 -5.28 -2.98
C GLY A 177 -23.63 -4.75 -4.37
N LEU A 178 -22.64 -4.59 -5.25
CA LEU A 178 -22.81 -4.11 -6.62
C LEU A 178 -22.38 -5.17 -7.62
N ASP A 179 -23.04 -5.16 -8.79
CA ASP A 179 -22.50 -5.84 -9.97
C ASP A 179 -21.16 -5.21 -10.39
N GLU A 180 -20.22 -6.04 -10.84
CA GLU A 180 -18.87 -5.62 -11.22
C GLU A 180 -18.88 -4.57 -12.35
N LYS A 181 -19.76 -4.72 -13.36
CA LYS A 181 -19.86 -3.75 -14.46
C LYS A 181 -20.42 -2.41 -13.96
N LYS A 182 -21.37 -2.46 -13.04
CA LYS A 182 -21.92 -1.25 -12.40
C LYS A 182 -20.85 -0.52 -11.59
N TYR A 183 -20.09 -1.23 -10.75
CA TYR A 183 -18.99 -0.64 -10.00
C TYR A 183 -17.91 -0.05 -10.95
N ALA A 184 -17.50 -0.81 -11.97
CA ALA A 184 -16.54 -0.36 -12.97
C ALA A 184 -17.05 0.83 -13.82
N LYS A 185 -18.37 1.04 -13.94
CA LYS A 185 -18.94 2.23 -14.56
C LYS A 185 -18.76 3.45 -13.66
N PHE A 186 -18.97 3.31 -12.35
CA PHE A 186 -18.74 4.41 -11.41
C PHE A 186 -17.28 4.85 -11.38
N GLU A 187 -16.32 3.93 -11.32
CA GLU A 187 -14.88 4.26 -11.35
C GLU A 187 -14.42 4.95 -12.65
N ARG A 188 -15.19 4.87 -13.74
CA ARG A 188 -14.86 5.49 -15.03
C ARG A 188 -15.68 6.74 -15.32
N SER A 189 -16.57 7.14 -14.41
CA SER A 189 -17.47 8.27 -14.63
C SER A 189 -16.75 9.62 -14.52
N THR A 190 -17.28 10.63 -15.19
CA THR A 190 -16.91 12.04 -14.98
C THR A 190 -17.75 12.69 -13.88
N THR A 191 -18.83 12.04 -13.45
CA THR A 191 -19.71 12.50 -12.37
C THR A 191 -19.26 11.97 -11.03
N ALA A 192 -19.53 12.73 -9.96
CA ALA A 192 -19.28 12.27 -8.59
C ALA A 192 -19.93 10.89 -8.35
N PRO A 193 -19.22 9.95 -7.70
CA PRO A 193 -19.79 8.67 -7.35
C PRO A 193 -20.87 8.82 -6.26
N PRO A 194 -21.74 7.82 -6.07
CA PRO A 194 -22.68 7.83 -4.96
C PRO A 194 -21.96 7.97 -3.61
N ALA A 195 -22.34 8.98 -2.83
CA ALA A 195 -21.66 9.32 -1.56
C ALA A 195 -21.56 8.13 -0.60
N GLY A 196 -22.60 7.29 -0.51
CA GLY A 196 -22.58 6.09 0.33
C GLY A 196 -21.47 5.10 -0.02
N LEU A 197 -21.05 4.99 -1.29
CA LEU A 197 -19.92 4.13 -1.66
C LEU A 197 -18.57 4.72 -1.20
N VAL A 198 -18.45 6.05 -1.26
CA VAL A 198 -17.27 6.76 -0.75
C VAL A 198 -17.18 6.60 0.77
N THR A 199 -18.31 6.73 1.48
CA THR A 199 -18.40 6.52 2.93
C THR A 199 -18.00 5.11 3.33
N GLU A 200 -18.44 4.07 2.61
CA GLU A 200 -18.03 2.69 2.91
C GLU A 200 -16.53 2.46 2.71
N LEU A 201 -15.95 2.98 1.62
CA LEU A 201 -14.49 2.89 1.41
C LEU A 201 -13.70 3.72 2.44
N GLN A 202 -14.24 4.86 2.89
CA GLN A 202 -13.68 5.62 4.02
C GLN A 202 -13.71 4.78 5.31
N ALA A 203 -14.84 4.13 5.61
CA ALA A 203 -14.97 3.32 6.82
C ALA A 203 -13.99 2.13 6.86
N ILE A 204 -13.74 1.49 5.71
CA ILE A 204 -12.72 0.44 5.59
C ILE A 204 -11.33 1.01 5.89
N GLU A 205 -11.03 2.19 5.36
CA GLU A 205 -9.74 2.82 5.57
C GLU A 205 -9.54 3.31 7.02
N ASP A 206 -10.59 3.79 7.67
CA ASP A 206 -10.57 4.13 9.09
C ASP A 206 -10.39 2.88 9.97
N PHE A 207 -11.00 1.77 9.58
CA PHE A 207 -10.74 0.47 10.20
C PHE A 207 -9.27 0.06 10.05
N ILE A 208 -8.68 0.20 8.85
CA ILE A 208 -7.28 -0.14 8.61
C ILE A 208 -6.36 0.71 9.48
N THR A 209 -6.54 2.03 9.51
CA THR A 209 -5.76 2.94 10.36
C THR A 209 -5.89 2.57 11.84
N THR A 210 -7.13 2.43 12.34
CA THR A 210 -7.38 2.09 13.75
C THR A 210 -6.82 0.71 14.11
N SER A 211 -6.88 -0.25 13.20
CA SER A 211 -6.36 -1.60 13.44
C SER A 211 -4.84 -1.59 13.46
N ALA A 212 -4.20 -0.88 12.53
CA ALA A 212 -2.74 -0.78 12.48
C ALA A 212 -2.16 -0.24 13.80
N ASP A 213 -2.80 0.77 14.40
CA ASP A 213 -2.37 1.36 15.67
C ASP A 213 -2.48 0.41 16.87
N HIS A 214 -3.40 -0.55 16.82
CA HIS A 214 -3.71 -1.49 17.89
C HIS A 214 -3.20 -2.91 17.66
N LEU A 215 -2.49 -3.16 16.55
CA LEU A 215 -1.91 -4.47 16.28
C LEU A 215 -0.84 -4.81 17.32
N ASP A 216 -0.93 -6.04 17.84
CA ASP A 216 0.06 -6.56 18.77
C ASP A 216 1.43 -6.63 18.09
N VAL A 217 2.44 -6.16 18.83
CA VAL A 217 3.84 -6.24 18.48
C VAL A 217 4.58 -7.03 19.55
N THR A 218 5.44 -7.93 19.12
CA THR A 218 6.33 -8.69 19.99
C THR A 218 7.77 -8.44 19.60
N GLU A 219 8.71 -8.55 20.54
CA GLU A 219 10.13 -8.40 20.24
C GLU A 219 10.80 -9.78 20.26
N VAL A 220 11.47 -10.14 19.18
CA VAL A 220 12.20 -11.41 19.07
C VAL A 220 13.60 -11.12 18.53
N ALA A 221 14.62 -11.42 19.33
CA ALA A 221 16.02 -11.16 18.98
C ALA A 221 16.30 -9.72 18.51
N GLY A 222 15.67 -8.72 19.15
CA GLY A 222 15.83 -7.30 18.79
C GLY A 222 15.03 -6.84 17.56
N VAL A 223 14.23 -7.73 16.96
CA VAL A 223 13.34 -7.43 15.84
C VAL A 223 11.91 -7.32 16.32
N THR A 224 11.21 -6.27 15.89
CA THR A 224 9.79 -6.06 16.22
C THR A 224 8.91 -6.83 15.25
N VAL A 225 8.17 -7.81 15.74
CA VAL A 225 7.28 -8.66 14.97
C VAL A 225 5.84 -8.20 15.14
N VAL A 226 5.25 -7.73 14.05
CA VAL A 226 3.81 -7.42 13.95
C VAL A 226 3.05 -8.71 13.71
N VAL A 227 2.08 -9.01 14.58
CA VAL A 227 1.27 -10.23 14.47
C VAL A 227 0.09 -9.99 13.51
N MET A 228 -0.04 -10.85 12.51
CA MET A 228 -1.08 -10.82 11.49
C MET A 228 -1.95 -12.07 11.56
N ILE A 229 -3.26 -11.91 11.36
CA ILE A 229 -4.21 -13.01 11.19
C ILE A 229 -4.31 -13.36 9.70
N ASP A 230 -4.06 -14.63 9.35
CA ASP A 230 -4.18 -15.11 7.96
C ASP A 230 -5.42 -15.99 7.68
N ASP A 231 -6.20 -16.33 8.71
CA ASP A 231 -7.48 -17.02 8.56
C ASP A 231 -8.67 -16.05 8.56
N GLN A 232 -9.66 -16.28 7.69
CA GLN A 232 -10.83 -15.40 7.56
C GLN A 232 -11.77 -15.53 8.77
N ALA A 233 -12.00 -16.75 9.28
CA ALA A 233 -12.90 -16.96 10.41
C ALA A 233 -12.29 -16.43 11.72
N GLU A 234 -10.96 -16.50 11.84
CA GLU A 234 -10.24 -15.85 12.92
C GLU A 234 -10.31 -14.33 12.86
N PHE A 235 -10.12 -13.74 11.68
CA PHE A 235 -10.28 -12.29 11.48
C PHE A 235 -11.69 -11.83 11.88
N GLU A 236 -12.73 -12.57 11.47
CA GLU A 236 -14.12 -12.29 11.82
C GLU A 236 -14.40 -12.34 13.33
N ARG A 237 -13.71 -13.23 14.04
CA ARG A 237 -13.83 -13.38 15.49
C ARG A 237 -13.10 -12.28 16.24
N ALA A 238 -11.89 -11.92 15.79
CA ALA A 238 -11.06 -10.89 16.39
C ALA A 238 -11.60 -9.48 16.13
N TYR A 239 -12.20 -9.26 14.95
CA TYR A 239 -12.72 -7.96 14.52
C TYR A 239 -14.21 -8.05 14.12
N PRO A 240 -15.13 -8.29 15.07
CA PRO A 240 -16.56 -8.39 14.77
C PRO A 240 -17.14 -7.11 14.14
N GLN A 241 -16.50 -5.96 14.37
CA GLN A 241 -16.82 -4.65 13.80
C GLN A 241 -16.36 -4.44 12.34
N ALA A 242 -15.51 -5.32 11.79
CA ALA A 242 -14.97 -5.20 10.43
C ALA A 242 -16.02 -5.58 9.37
N ARG A 243 -17.05 -4.73 9.24
CA ARG A 243 -18.24 -4.97 8.42
C ARG A 243 -18.71 -3.70 7.75
N THR A 244 -19.32 -3.82 6.58
CA THR A 244 -19.97 -2.69 5.89
C THR A 244 -21.05 -2.09 6.78
N GLN A 245 -21.16 -0.76 6.76
CA GLN A 245 -22.11 -0.04 7.60
C GLN A 245 -23.55 -0.26 7.11
N ARG A 246 -23.74 -0.40 5.79
CA ARG A 246 -25.04 -0.57 5.16
C ARG A 246 -25.74 -1.89 5.50
N ASP A 247 -25.02 -3.00 5.39
CA ASP A 247 -25.61 -4.35 5.38
C ASP A 247 -24.81 -5.41 6.15
N GLY A 248 -23.75 -5.01 6.86
CA GLY A 248 -23.03 -5.88 7.79
C GLY A 248 -22.18 -6.98 7.12
N VAL A 249 -21.88 -6.83 5.83
CA VAL A 249 -21.00 -7.74 5.08
C VAL A 249 -19.59 -7.62 5.62
N VAL A 250 -18.98 -8.76 5.96
CA VAL A 250 -17.62 -8.81 6.53
C VAL A 250 -16.60 -8.27 5.53
N TYR A 251 -15.65 -7.48 6.02
CA TYR A 251 -14.46 -7.10 5.26
C TYR A 251 -13.59 -8.33 4.93
N PRO A 252 -12.97 -8.39 3.76
CA PRO A 252 -12.01 -9.45 3.49
C PRO A 252 -10.79 -9.28 4.41
N ARG A 253 -10.25 -10.37 4.97
CA ARG A 253 -9.04 -10.33 5.83
C ARG A 253 -7.85 -9.59 5.22
N ARG A 254 -7.84 -9.41 3.89
CA ARG A 254 -6.89 -8.55 3.18
C ARG A 254 -6.74 -7.17 3.83
N VAL A 255 -7.82 -6.56 4.32
CA VAL A 255 -7.73 -5.24 4.99
C VAL A 255 -6.87 -5.29 6.25
N HIS A 256 -6.88 -6.42 6.97
CA HIS A 256 -6.02 -6.64 8.12
C HIS A 256 -4.55 -6.83 7.73
N ARG A 257 -4.28 -7.51 6.60
CA ARG A 257 -2.92 -7.60 6.06
C ARG A 257 -2.36 -6.22 5.69
N VAL A 258 -3.22 -5.33 5.15
CA VAL A 258 -2.85 -3.92 4.92
C VAL A 258 -2.52 -3.21 6.23
N ALA A 259 -3.33 -3.40 7.28
CA ALA A 259 -3.07 -2.84 8.60
C ALA A 259 -1.71 -3.30 9.18
N ALA A 260 -1.39 -4.60 9.06
CA ALA A 260 -0.11 -5.15 9.50
C ALA A 260 1.09 -4.53 8.78
N ALA A 261 1.01 -4.39 7.46
CA ALA A 261 2.05 -3.74 6.67
C ALA A 261 2.24 -2.25 7.03
N ARG A 262 1.15 -1.51 7.25
CA ARG A 262 1.24 -0.10 7.67
C ARG A 262 1.83 0.05 9.07
N ARG A 263 1.51 -0.87 9.98
CA ARG A 263 2.12 -0.93 11.30
C ARG A 263 3.62 -1.20 11.20
N ALA A 264 4.03 -2.20 10.41
CA ALA A 264 5.45 -2.49 10.16
C ALA A 264 6.18 -1.26 9.61
N HIS A 265 5.60 -0.59 8.61
CA HIS A 265 6.18 0.63 8.05
C HIS A 265 6.32 1.77 9.06
N THR A 266 5.35 1.95 9.95
CA THR A 266 5.43 2.99 11.01
C THR A 266 6.57 2.70 11.99
N LEU A 267 6.82 1.43 12.31
CA LEU A 267 7.94 1.01 13.17
C LEU A 267 9.28 1.22 12.46
N GLU A 268 9.35 0.91 11.16
CA GLU A 268 10.52 1.14 10.30
C GLU A 268 10.87 2.63 10.18
N ALA A 269 9.86 3.47 9.97
CA ALA A 269 10.02 4.93 9.94
C ALA A 269 10.50 5.50 11.29
N ALA A 270 10.23 4.80 12.39
CA ALA A 270 10.76 5.12 13.72
C ALA A 270 12.17 4.54 13.99
N GLY A 271 12.79 3.91 12.99
CA GLY A 271 14.14 3.35 13.06
C GLY A 271 14.21 1.93 13.64
N GLN A 272 13.09 1.22 13.76
CA GLN A 272 13.05 -0.17 14.23
C GLN A 272 13.11 -1.15 13.05
N SER A 273 13.74 -2.32 13.27
CA SER A 273 13.61 -3.43 12.32
C SER A 273 12.27 -4.13 12.56
N ALA A 274 11.43 -4.22 11.53
CA ALA A 274 10.10 -4.82 11.61
C ALA A 274 9.96 -6.07 10.73
N ARG A 275 9.20 -7.05 11.23
CA ARG A 275 8.76 -8.24 10.49
C ARG A 275 7.26 -8.44 10.70
N ILE A 276 6.62 -9.15 9.79
CA ILE A 276 5.21 -9.52 9.87
C ILE A 276 5.14 -11.04 9.94
N ALA A 277 4.59 -11.57 11.03
CA ALA A 277 4.41 -13.00 11.23
C ALA A 277 2.92 -13.33 11.41
N VAL A 278 2.56 -14.58 11.13
CA VAL A 278 1.23 -15.10 11.47
C VAL A 278 1.27 -15.70 12.87
N ALA A 279 0.25 -15.42 13.69
CA ALA A 279 0.11 -16.04 15.00
C ALA A 279 0.14 -17.58 14.85
N GLU A 280 1.01 -18.27 15.59
CA GLU A 280 0.98 -19.72 15.67
C GLU A 280 -0.30 -20.15 16.44
N GLN A 281 -1.05 -21.09 15.87
CA GLN A 281 -2.26 -21.67 16.47
C GLN A 281 -1.93 -22.75 17.51
#